data_AF-A0A233SCG0-F1
#
_entry.id   AF-A0A233SCG0-F1
#
_cell.length_a   1.000
_cell.length_b   1.000
_cell.length_c   1.000
_cell.angle_alpha   90.00
_cell.angle_beta   90.00
_cell.angle_gamma   90.00
#
_symmetry.space_group_name_H-M   'P 1'
#
loop_
_entity.id
_entity.type
_entity.pdbx_description
1 polymer ?
#
loop_
_entity_poly.entity_id
_entity_poly.type
_entity_poly.pdbx_seq_one_letter_code
_entity_poly.pdbx_strand_id
1 'polypeptide(L)'
;MALSGRDAFRGELTSIAHRDGRVVCLETWSPYRDHPFEAAHPERFFSLPSGGPVLAQMVTGLVAAGFRPFVVVGPGGTAPARAVGNRWLWRACVEAGATVVLPPEGSGEGSVEVRQKTCVPLAVPCGEEETRAMVRQVARSRRPYCLVLGDRPGPLWPYRPNGAGNKVPLVADELGLSAGTGARLVSVGEAGTRLALATRATAPGLGHVHLVYLDEVRLAAAAAELALWPGPSVVTAAAWMLEEVLRALRARTPGHAVSGVLAASHQGQADVAEVLAAVAAFGGSSGRA
;
A
#
# COMPACT_ATOMS: atom_id res chain seq x y z
N MET A 1 -16.86 -12.91 1.75
CA MET A 1 -15.39 -12.79 1.81
C MET A 1 -15.02 -11.41 1.29
N ALA A 2 -14.03 -10.75 1.88
CA ALA A 2 -13.55 -9.46 1.37
C ALA A 2 -12.85 -9.66 0.02
N LEU A 3 -12.99 -8.70 -0.89
CA LEU A 3 -12.23 -8.71 -2.15
C LEU A 3 -10.72 -8.56 -1.90
N SER A 4 -9.91 -8.96 -2.88
CA SER A 4 -8.51 -8.55 -2.93
C SER A 4 -8.41 -7.06 -3.20
N GLY A 5 -7.29 -6.42 -2.83
CA GLY A 5 -7.02 -5.04 -3.22
C GLY A 5 -7.11 -4.85 -4.74
N ARG A 6 -6.59 -5.80 -5.53
CA ARG A 6 -6.65 -5.75 -7.00
C ARG A 6 -8.08 -5.82 -7.55
N ASP A 7 -8.94 -6.66 -6.99
CA ASP A 7 -10.35 -6.77 -7.42
C ASP A 7 -11.17 -5.56 -6.99
N ALA A 8 -10.94 -5.07 -5.76
CA ALA A 8 -11.54 -3.82 -5.28
C ALA A 8 -11.15 -2.64 -6.18
N PHE A 9 -9.87 -2.57 -6.57
CA PHE A 9 -9.38 -1.59 -7.54
C PHE A 9 -10.09 -1.69 -8.88
N ARG A 10 -10.17 -2.89 -9.47
CA ARG A 10 -10.82 -3.12 -10.77
C ARG A 10 -12.28 -2.68 -10.74
N GLY A 11 -13.02 -3.08 -9.71
CA GLY A 11 -14.42 -2.70 -9.54
C GLY A 11 -14.60 -1.19 -9.35
N GLU A 12 -13.80 -0.56 -8.49
CA GLU A 12 -13.91 0.88 -8.23
C GLU A 12 -13.49 1.71 -9.44
N LEU A 13 -12.41 1.35 -10.13
CA LEU A 13 -11.96 2.05 -11.34
C LEU A 13 -13.01 1.97 -12.44
N THR A 14 -13.64 0.81 -12.61
CA THR A 14 -14.75 0.62 -13.55
C THR A 14 -15.92 1.53 -13.20
N SER A 15 -16.34 1.58 -11.93
CA SER A 15 -17.39 2.47 -11.46
C SER A 15 -17.07 3.96 -11.70
N ILE A 16 -15.82 4.38 -11.50
CA ILE A 16 -15.38 5.75 -11.78
C ILE A 16 -15.43 6.05 -13.27
N ALA A 17 -14.98 5.14 -14.13
CA ALA A 17 -14.94 5.34 -15.58
C ALA A 17 -16.32 5.48 -16.23
N HIS A 18 -17.40 5.02 -15.58
CA HIS A 18 -18.77 5.34 -15.99
C HIS A 18 -19.10 6.85 -15.87
N ARG A 19 -18.42 7.56 -14.98
CA ARG A 19 -18.68 8.99 -14.68
C ARG A 19 -17.60 9.91 -15.22
N ASP A 20 -16.37 9.42 -15.37
CA ASP A 20 -15.25 10.17 -15.92
C ASP A 20 -14.75 9.50 -17.21
N GLY A 21 -15.12 10.10 -18.35
CA GLY A 21 -14.71 9.68 -19.69
C GLY A 21 -13.19 9.65 -19.90
N ARG A 22 -12.42 10.36 -19.06
CA ARG A 22 -10.97 10.48 -19.20
C ARG A 22 -10.20 9.31 -18.60
N VAL A 23 -10.82 8.45 -17.79
CA VAL A 23 -10.13 7.31 -17.18
C VAL A 23 -9.82 6.26 -18.24
N VAL A 24 -8.55 5.86 -18.32
CA VAL A 24 -8.04 4.83 -19.23
C VAL A 24 -7.27 3.81 -18.41
N CYS A 25 -7.49 2.52 -18.66
CA CYS A 25 -6.80 1.42 -17.99
C CYS A 25 -5.81 0.76 -18.95
N LEU A 26 -4.54 0.64 -18.56
CA LEU A 26 -3.52 -0.07 -19.30
C LEU A 26 -2.97 -1.20 -18.42
N GLU A 27 -3.07 -2.45 -18.82
CA GLU A 27 -2.47 -3.58 -18.08
C GLU A 27 -1.27 -4.15 -18.84
N THR A 28 -0.13 -4.31 -18.17
CA THR A 28 1.09 -4.88 -18.81
C THR A 28 1.05 -6.40 -18.96
N TRP A 29 0.09 -7.02 -18.27
CA TRP A 29 -0.23 -8.44 -18.31
C TRP A 29 -1.62 -8.65 -17.71
N SER A 30 -2.55 -9.19 -18.52
CA SER A 30 -3.85 -9.64 -18.03
C SER A 30 -4.03 -11.12 -18.35
N PRO A 31 -3.86 -12.03 -17.35
CA PRO A 31 -4.14 -13.45 -17.57
C PRO A 31 -5.64 -13.76 -17.47
N TYR A 32 -6.48 -12.77 -17.13
CA TYR A 32 -7.89 -12.95 -16.81
C TYR A 32 -8.77 -12.68 -18.03
N ARG A 33 -9.68 -13.60 -18.35
CA ARG A 33 -10.64 -13.45 -19.46
C ARG A 33 -11.85 -12.56 -19.15
N ASP A 34 -12.00 -12.10 -17.91
CA ASP A 34 -13.19 -11.36 -17.43
C ASP A 34 -12.80 -10.06 -16.69
N HIS A 35 -12.02 -9.20 -17.33
CA HIS A 35 -11.64 -7.92 -16.71
C HIS A 35 -12.86 -6.96 -16.71
N PRO A 36 -13.39 -6.52 -15.54
CA PRO A 36 -14.66 -5.77 -15.50
C PRO A 36 -14.57 -4.40 -16.21
N PHE A 37 -13.39 -3.78 -16.18
CA PHE A 37 -13.16 -2.52 -16.91
C PHE A 37 -13.17 -2.75 -18.43
N GLU A 38 -12.60 -3.87 -18.90
CA GLU A 38 -12.54 -4.18 -20.33
C GLU A 38 -13.94 -4.48 -20.85
N ALA A 39 -14.72 -5.24 -20.09
CA ALA A 39 -16.11 -5.54 -20.43
C ALA A 39 -17.00 -4.28 -20.49
N ALA A 40 -16.81 -3.34 -19.57
CA ALA A 40 -17.62 -2.12 -19.50
C ALA A 40 -17.16 -1.00 -20.44
N HIS A 41 -15.85 -0.90 -20.69
CA HIS A 41 -15.22 0.20 -21.42
C HIS A 41 -14.08 -0.31 -22.33
N PRO A 42 -14.39 -1.16 -23.33
CA PRO A 42 -13.38 -1.80 -24.19
C PRO A 42 -12.55 -0.77 -24.98
N GLU A 43 -13.11 0.39 -25.29
CA GLU A 43 -12.44 1.50 -25.99
C GLU A 43 -11.42 2.26 -25.13
N ARG A 44 -11.41 2.01 -23.81
CA ARG A 44 -10.52 2.65 -22.83
C ARG A 44 -9.67 1.64 -22.06
N PHE A 45 -9.65 0.38 -22.50
CA PHE A 45 -8.82 -0.67 -21.94
C PHE A 45 -7.75 -1.10 -22.94
N PHE A 46 -6.49 -1.15 -22.50
CA PHE A 46 -5.37 -1.57 -23.33
C PHE A 46 -4.54 -2.63 -22.62
N SER A 47 -4.59 -3.87 -23.12
CA SER A 47 -3.69 -4.95 -22.68
C SER A 47 -2.43 -4.92 -23.55
N LEU A 48 -1.30 -4.54 -22.96
CA LEU A 48 -0.05 -4.32 -23.68
C LEU A 48 1.05 -5.22 -23.10
N PRO A 49 1.51 -6.27 -23.80
CA PRO A 49 2.52 -7.17 -23.26
C PRO A 49 3.82 -6.41 -22.97
N SER A 50 4.17 -6.25 -21.68
CA SER A 50 5.43 -5.68 -21.15
C SER A 50 6.09 -4.64 -22.08
N GLY A 51 5.33 -3.64 -22.50
CA GLY A 51 5.64 -2.80 -23.65
C GLY A 51 6.62 -1.66 -23.37
N GLY A 52 7.78 -1.94 -22.78
CA GLY A 52 8.95 -1.04 -22.66
C GLY A 52 8.72 0.49 -22.78
N PRO A 53 9.52 1.23 -23.59
CA PRO A 53 9.35 2.68 -23.75
C PRO A 53 8.06 3.08 -24.49
N VAL A 54 7.43 2.16 -25.23
CA VAL A 54 6.19 2.41 -25.98
C VAL A 54 5.04 2.75 -25.03
N LEU A 55 4.91 2.01 -23.92
CA LEU A 55 3.87 2.28 -22.93
C LEU A 55 4.01 3.69 -22.34
N ALA A 56 5.23 4.12 -22.03
CA ALA A 56 5.48 5.46 -21.52
C ALA A 56 5.11 6.54 -22.55
N GLN A 57 5.43 6.34 -23.83
CA GLN A 57 5.02 7.25 -24.90
C GLN A 57 3.50 7.32 -25.08
N MET A 58 2.81 6.17 -25.01
CA MET A 58 1.35 6.11 -25.02
C MET A 58 0.76 6.88 -23.84
N VAL A 59 1.30 6.68 -22.63
CA VAL A 59 0.89 7.44 -21.44
C VAL A 59 1.09 8.94 -21.66
N THR A 60 2.25 9.37 -22.15
CA THR A 60 2.51 10.79 -22.45
C THR A 60 1.48 11.35 -23.42
N GLY A 61 1.15 10.63 -24.50
CA GLY A 61 0.13 11.04 -25.47
C GLY A 61 -1.27 11.13 -24.87
N LEU A 62 -1.66 10.15 -24.05
CA LEU A 62 -2.94 10.13 -23.34
C LEU A 62 -3.05 11.31 -22.37
N VAL A 63 -2.02 11.55 -21.55
CA VAL A 63 -1.98 12.66 -20.60
C VAL A 63 -2.04 14.00 -21.34
N ALA A 64 -1.28 14.16 -22.44
CA ALA A 64 -1.33 15.37 -23.26
C ALA A 64 -2.71 15.62 -23.87
N ALA A 65 -3.45 14.56 -24.22
CA ALA A 65 -4.83 14.63 -24.69
C ALA A 65 -5.87 14.81 -23.55
N GLY A 66 -5.43 14.92 -22.29
CA GLY A 66 -6.30 15.15 -21.14
C GLY A 66 -6.90 13.88 -20.51
N PHE A 67 -6.44 12.69 -20.91
CA PHE A 67 -6.80 11.44 -20.27
C PHE A 67 -6.06 11.24 -18.94
N ARG A 68 -6.58 10.30 -18.14
CA ARG A 68 -6.10 9.90 -16.81
C ARG A 68 -5.73 8.42 -16.85
N PRO A 69 -4.52 8.08 -17.30
CA PRO A 69 -4.09 6.69 -17.41
C PRO A 69 -3.81 6.07 -16.04
N PHE A 70 -4.34 4.86 -15.84
CA PHE A 70 -4.01 3.94 -14.77
C PHE A 70 -3.26 2.76 -15.39
N VAL A 71 -1.98 2.62 -15.06
CA VAL A 71 -1.13 1.53 -15.55
C VAL A 71 -1.04 0.45 -14.48
N VAL A 72 -1.59 -0.73 -14.73
CA VAL A 72 -1.46 -1.89 -13.86
C VAL A 72 -0.30 -2.75 -14.33
N VAL A 73 0.73 -2.83 -13.50
CA VAL A 73 1.88 -3.68 -13.77
C VAL A 73 1.57 -5.09 -13.29
N GLY A 74 1.71 -6.07 -14.17
CA GLY A 74 1.59 -7.48 -13.79
C GLY A 74 2.76 -7.96 -12.94
N PRO A 75 2.57 -9.01 -12.12
CA PRO A 75 3.69 -9.69 -11.47
C PRO A 75 4.62 -10.20 -12.58
N GLY A 76 5.87 -9.75 -12.55
CA GLY A 76 6.84 -10.14 -13.57
C GLY A 76 6.92 -11.66 -13.63
N GLY A 77 6.73 -12.25 -14.81
CA GLY A 77 6.95 -13.69 -14.97
C GLY A 77 8.37 -14.07 -14.55
N THR A 78 8.59 -15.34 -14.20
CA THR A 78 9.86 -15.92 -13.74
C THR A 78 11.05 -15.79 -14.70
N ALA A 79 10.88 -15.16 -15.86
CA ALA A 79 11.93 -14.90 -16.83
C ALA A 79 12.73 -13.62 -16.47
N PRO A 80 14.07 -13.69 -16.35
CA PRO A 80 14.93 -12.56 -15.94
C PRO A 80 14.72 -11.27 -16.75
N ALA A 81 14.42 -11.38 -18.05
CA ALA A 81 14.18 -10.24 -18.93
C ALA A 81 12.89 -9.46 -18.61
N ARG A 82 11.85 -10.12 -18.06
CA ARG A 82 10.58 -9.47 -17.68
C ARG A 82 10.68 -8.73 -16.35
N ALA A 83 11.54 -9.20 -15.45
CA ALA A 83 11.80 -8.56 -14.17
C ALA A 83 12.60 -7.25 -14.29
N VAL A 84 13.52 -7.14 -15.26
CA VAL A 84 14.30 -5.91 -15.52
C VAL A 84 13.45 -4.87 -16.28
N GLY A 85 12.61 -5.30 -17.23
CA GLY A 85 11.71 -4.42 -17.97
C GLY A 85 10.68 -3.72 -17.08
N ASN A 86 10.16 -4.41 -16.05
CA ASN A 86 9.18 -3.84 -15.13
C ASN A 86 9.72 -2.69 -14.26
N ARG A 87 11.04 -2.66 -13.94
CA ARG A 87 11.63 -1.63 -13.05
C ARG A 87 11.61 -0.24 -13.65
N TRP A 88 12.02 -0.10 -14.92
CA TRP A 88 12.04 1.20 -15.59
C TRP A 88 10.65 1.62 -16.08
N LEU A 89 9.79 0.64 -16.38
CA LEU A 89 8.48 0.86 -16.95
C LEU A 89 7.54 1.64 -16.03
N TRP A 90 7.41 1.22 -14.77
CA TRP A 90 6.52 1.92 -13.83
C TRP A 90 7.00 3.37 -13.64
N ARG A 91 8.31 3.59 -13.54
CA ARG A 91 8.89 4.91 -13.33
C ARG A 91 8.62 5.82 -14.52
N ALA A 92 8.90 5.35 -15.73
CA ALA A 92 8.62 6.10 -16.94
C ALA A 92 7.13 6.45 -17.08
N CYS A 93 6.22 5.53 -16.70
CA CYS A 93 4.79 5.80 -16.72
C CYS A 93 4.38 6.86 -15.69
N VAL A 94 4.94 6.81 -14.48
CA VAL A 94 4.71 7.82 -13.45
C VAL A 94 5.25 9.19 -13.88
N GLU A 95 6.47 9.25 -14.41
CA GLU A 95 7.09 10.48 -14.93
C GLU A 95 6.29 11.05 -16.12
N ALA A 96 5.69 10.18 -16.94
CA ALA A 96 4.75 10.55 -18.00
C ALA A 96 3.35 10.99 -17.49
N GLY A 97 3.08 10.88 -16.18
CA GLY A 97 1.87 11.39 -15.54
C GLY A 97 0.78 10.35 -15.24
N ALA A 98 1.05 9.05 -15.41
CA ALA A 98 0.11 7.99 -15.05
C ALA A 98 0.12 7.67 -13.54
N THR A 99 -1.04 7.27 -13.04
CA THR A 99 -1.09 6.47 -11.81
C THR A 99 -0.66 5.05 -12.12
N VAL A 100 0.25 4.49 -11.33
CA VAL A 100 0.71 3.11 -11.51
C VAL A 100 0.27 2.24 -10.35
N VAL A 101 -0.20 1.03 -10.66
CA VAL A 101 -0.61 0.00 -9.71
C VAL A 101 0.37 -1.16 -9.82
N LEU A 102 1.01 -1.51 -8.71
CA LEU A 102 2.07 -2.51 -8.61
C LEU A 102 1.57 -3.71 -7.78
N PRO A 103 2.02 -4.93 -8.11
CA PRO A 103 1.82 -6.11 -7.27
C PRO A 103 2.80 -6.09 -6.09
N PRO A 104 2.48 -6.71 -4.94
CA PRO A 104 3.39 -6.71 -3.79
C PRO A 104 4.66 -7.51 -4.12
N GLU A 105 4.54 -8.63 -4.84
CA GLU A 105 5.70 -9.36 -5.37
C GLU A 105 6.34 -8.58 -6.52
N GLY A 106 7.58 -8.14 -6.35
CA GLY A 106 8.30 -7.33 -7.33
C GLY A 106 8.24 -5.81 -7.09
N SER A 107 7.52 -5.35 -6.07
CA SER A 107 7.55 -3.95 -5.64
C SER A 107 8.86 -3.52 -4.98
N GLY A 108 9.70 -4.45 -4.51
CA GLY A 108 10.77 -4.12 -3.57
C GLY A 108 11.79 -3.08 -4.02
N GLU A 109 12.34 -3.18 -5.23
CA GLU A 109 13.26 -2.14 -5.70
C GLU A 109 12.53 -0.89 -6.23
N GLY A 110 11.43 -1.08 -6.95
CA GLY A 110 10.68 0.03 -7.55
C GLY A 110 10.07 0.97 -6.52
N SER A 111 9.46 0.42 -5.46
CA SER A 111 8.85 1.20 -4.38
C SER A 111 9.86 1.99 -3.53
N VAL A 112 11.06 1.44 -3.32
CA VAL A 112 12.16 2.17 -2.66
C VAL A 112 12.56 3.38 -3.49
N GLU A 113 12.68 3.23 -4.81
CA GLU A 113 12.96 4.35 -5.71
C GLU A 113 11.82 5.36 -5.75
N VAL A 114 10.55 4.93 -5.80
CA VAL A 114 9.38 5.83 -5.70
C VAL A 114 9.55 6.70 -4.45
N ARG A 115 9.74 6.06 -3.30
CA ARG A 115 9.82 6.76 -2.02
C ARG A 115 10.98 7.75 -1.96
N GLN A 116 12.14 7.40 -2.53
CA GLN A 116 13.37 8.19 -2.39
C GLN A 116 13.52 9.28 -3.44
N LYS A 117 12.97 9.12 -4.66
CA LYS A 117 13.39 9.93 -5.82
C LYS A 117 12.25 10.56 -6.61
N THR A 118 11.03 10.05 -6.49
CA THR A 118 9.89 10.63 -7.20
C THR A 118 9.04 11.35 -6.15
N CYS A 119 8.72 12.63 -6.35
CA CYS A 119 7.81 13.38 -5.46
C CYS A 119 6.35 12.87 -5.57
N VAL A 120 6.19 11.57 -5.79
CA VAL A 120 4.98 10.86 -6.15
C VAL A 120 4.53 10.07 -4.94
N PRO A 121 3.27 10.21 -4.52
CA PRO A 121 2.76 9.47 -3.38
C PRO A 121 2.81 7.96 -3.63
N LEU A 122 3.36 7.22 -2.67
CA LEU A 122 3.32 5.77 -2.60
C LEU A 122 2.30 5.35 -1.55
N ALA A 123 1.26 4.62 -1.96
CA ALA A 123 0.23 4.11 -1.05
C ALA A 123 0.13 2.58 -1.12
N VAL A 124 -0.08 1.96 0.03
CA VAL A 124 -0.22 0.52 0.22
C VAL A 124 -1.50 0.27 1.05
N PRO A 125 -2.70 0.56 0.50
CA PRO A 125 -3.95 0.39 1.22
C PRO A 125 -4.20 -1.06 1.59
N CYS A 126 -5.04 -1.27 2.59
CA CYS A 126 -5.38 -2.55 3.16
C CYS A 126 -6.89 -2.81 3.12
N GLY A 127 -7.26 -3.91 2.46
CA GLY A 127 -8.65 -4.33 2.39
C GLY A 127 -9.47 -3.52 1.38
N GLU A 128 -10.72 -3.95 1.22
CA GLU A 128 -11.59 -3.49 0.14
C GLU A 128 -11.93 -1.99 0.26
N GLU A 129 -12.48 -1.55 1.39
CA GLU A 129 -12.99 -0.18 1.54
C GLU A 129 -11.88 0.89 1.48
N GLU A 130 -10.73 0.62 2.09
CA GLU A 130 -9.59 1.54 2.02
C GLU A 130 -9.03 1.61 0.60
N THR A 131 -8.97 0.46 -0.11
CA THR A 131 -8.57 0.44 -1.51
C THR A 131 -9.53 1.24 -2.38
N ARG A 132 -10.85 1.04 -2.24
CA ARG A 132 -11.87 1.82 -2.96
C ARG A 132 -11.73 3.32 -2.67
N ALA A 133 -11.55 3.68 -1.39
CA ALA A 133 -11.34 5.07 -0.99
C ALA A 133 -10.07 5.67 -1.63
N MET A 134 -8.97 4.92 -1.63
CA MET A 134 -7.72 5.34 -2.28
C MET A 134 -7.92 5.54 -3.79
N VAL A 135 -8.55 4.60 -4.49
CA VAL A 135 -8.80 4.73 -5.93
C VAL A 135 -9.65 5.97 -6.25
N ARG A 136 -10.71 6.21 -5.46
CA ARG A 136 -11.52 7.43 -5.57
C ARG A 136 -10.70 8.70 -5.34
N GLN A 137 -9.78 8.68 -4.38
CA GLN A 137 -8.91 9.82 -4.09
C GLN A 137 -7.94 10.08 -5.25
N VAL A 138 -7.29 9.02 -5.76
CA VAL A 138 -6.33 9.10 -6.85
C VAL A 138 -6.99 9.54 -8.16
N ALA A 139 -8.18 9.04 -8.48
CA ALA A 139 -8.90 9.46 -9.68
C ALA A 139 -9.24 10.96 -9.70
N ARG A 140 -9.47 11.57 -8.52
CA ARG A 140 -9.71 13.01 -8.37
C ARG A 140 -8.43 13.83 -8.36
N SER A 141 -7.29 13.22 -8.02
CA SER A 141 -5.99 13.88 -8.00
C SER A 141 -5.58 14.32 -9.41
N ARG A 142 -4.90 15.47 -9.52
CA ARG A 142 -4.21 15.88 -10.77
C ARG A 142 -2.77 15.38 -10.86
N ARG A 143 -2.29 14.69 -9.82
CA ARG A 143 -0.95 14.14 -9.70
C ARG A 143 -0.98 12.62 -9.82
N PRO A 144 0.04 12.00 -10.44
CA PRO A 144 0.20 10.54 -10.45
C PRO A 144 0.40 10.00 -9.04
N TYR A 145 0.06 8.72 -8.85
CA TYR A 145 0.27 7.96 -7.62
C TYR A 145 0.91 6.61 -7.97
N CYS A 146 1.63 6.03 -7.00
CA CYS A 146 1.98 4.62 -7.00
C CYS A 146 1.13 3.90 -5.96
N LEU A 147 0.38 2.89 -6.38
CA LEU A 147 -0.42 2.03 -5.52
C LEU A 147 0.20 0.64 -5.49
N VAL A 148 0.34 0.04 -4.32
CA VAL A 148 0.75 -1.37 -4.19
C VAL A 148 -0.42 -2.16 -3.62
N LEU A 149 -0.96 -3.11 -4.39
CA LEU A 149 -2.20 -3.81 -4.06
C LEU A 149 -1.99 -5.32 -4.09
N GLY A 150 -2.52 -6.02 -3.08
CA GLY A 150 -2.50 -7.48 -3.02
C GLY A 150 -3.51 -8.14 -3.96
N ASP A 151 -3.23 -9.40 -4.30
CA ASP A 151 -4.07 -10.27 -5.13
C ASP A 151 -4.89 -11.28 -4.30
N ARG A 152 -4.59 -11.41 -3.01
CA ARG A 152 -5.33 -12.25 -2.06
C ARG A 152 -6.46 -11.45 -1.41
N PRO A 153 -7.53 -12.10 -0.94
CA PRO A 153 -8.54 -11.46 -0.09
C PRO A 153 -7.89 -10.64 1.05
N GLY A 154 -8.27 -9.37 1.11
CA GLY A 154 -7.78 -8.46 2.15
C GLY A 154 -8.28 -8.89 3.53
N PRO A 155 -7.57 -8.51 4.62
CA PRO A 155 -8.11 -8.70 5.95
C PRO A 155 -9.37 -7.83 6.15
N LEU A 156 -10.23 -8.23 7.10
CA LEU A 156 -11.35 -7.41 7.54
C LEU A 156 -10.82 -6.23 8.36
N TRP A 157 -10.40 -5.19 7.65
CA TRP A 157 -9.92 -3.94 8.21
C TRP A 157 -11.09 -2.94 8.31
N PRO A 158 -11.47 -2.46 9.51
CA PRO A 158 -12.59 -1.54 9.67
C PRO A 158 -12.15 -0.11 9.34
N TYR A 159 -11.88 0.13 8.05
CA TYR A 159 -11.53 1.43 7.53
C TYR A 159 -12.64 2.46 7.82
N ARG A 160 -12.27 3.59 8.44
CA ARG A 160 -13.15 4.73 8.65
C ARG A 160 -12.57 5.96 7.94
N PRO A 161 -13.28 6.53 6.95
CA PRO A 161 -12.82 7.75 6.30
C PRO A 161 -12.85 8.93 7.29
N ASN A 162 -11.82 9.77 7.28
CA ASN A 162 -11.80 10.99 8.08
C ASN A 162 -12.63 12.10 7.38
N GLY A 163 -13.75 12.48 7.98
CA GLY A 163 -14.58 13.63 7.61
C GLY A 163 -15.37 13.50 6.29
N ALA A 164 -16.06 14.58 5.90
CA ALA A 164 -16.98 14.64 4.75
C ALA A 164 -16.32 14.45 3.35
N GLY A 165 -15.02 14.21 3.29
CA GLY A 165 -14.22 14.25 2.06
C GLY A 165 -13.71 12.91 1.52
N ASN A 166 -14.04 11.76 2.12
CA ASN A 166 -13.50 10.44 1.72
C ASN A 166 -11.96 10.44 1.58
N LYS A 167 -11.24 11.23 2.37
CA LYS A 167 -9.77 11.23 2.38
C LYS A 167 -9.29 10.05 3.20
N VAL A 168 -8.33 9.32 2.64
CA VAL A 168 -7.67 8.24 3.35
C VAL A 168 -6.74 8.86 4.40
N PRO A 169 -6.92 8.54 5.70
CA PRO A 169 -6.08 9.09 6.76
C PRO A 169 -4.64 8.60 6.62
N LEU A 170 -3.70 9.36 7.19
CA LEU A 170 -2.28 8.97 7.24
C LEU A 170 -2.07 7.79 8.20
N VAL A 171 -2.83 7.81 9.29
CA VAL A 171 -2.90 6.84 10.36
C VAL A 171 -4.37 6.49 10.57
N ALA A 172 -4.74 5.23 10.35
CA ALA A 172 -6.06 4.73 10.69
C ALA A 172 -5.98 3.96 12.02
N ASP A 173 -6.67 4.49 13.04
CA ASP A 173 -6.90 3.84 14.34
C ASP A 173 -8.23 3.08 14.28
N GLU A 174 -8.18 1.80 14.63
CA GLU A 174 -9.30 0.88 14.55
C GLU A 174 -10.45 1.24 15.52
N LEU A 175 -10.14 1.87 16.67
CA LEU A 175 -11.08 1.95 17.79
C LEU A 175 -11.18 3.32 18.47
N GLY A 176 -10.41 4.33 18.03
CA GLY A 176 -10.32 5.60 18.78
C GLY A 176 -9.81 5.39 20.22
N LEU A 177 -9.13 4.27 20.45
CA LEU A 177 -8.61 3.89 21.75
C LEU A 177 -7.36 4.71 22.00
N SER A 178 -7.60 5.85 22.64
CA SER A 178 -6.57 6.69 23.23
C SER A 178 -5.60 5.83 24.05
N ALA A 179 -4.31 5.91 23.68
CA ALA A 179 -3.16 5.74 24.55
C ALA A 179 -3.30 4.73 25.70
N GLY A 180 -3.33 3.43 25.37
CA GLY A 180 -2.78 2.46 26.31
C GLY A 180 -1.29 2.74 26.48
N THR A 181 -0.76 2.76 27.71
CA THR A 181 0.68 2.98 27.98
C THR A 181 1.58 1.79 27.55
N GLY A 182 1.00 0.80 26.85
CA GLY A 182 1.67 -0.41 26.41
C GLY A 182 2.27 -0.30 25.00
N ALA A 183 2.85 -1.40 24.54
CA ALA A 183 3.34 -1.48 23.16
C ALA A 183 2.18 -1.39 22.16
N ARG A 184 2.48 -0.88 20.96
CA ARG A 184 1.54 -0.78 19.85
C ARG A 184 2.03 -1.49 18.60
N LEU A 185 1.09 -1.94 17.81
CA LEU A 185 1.31 -2.51 16.49
C LEU A 185 1.17 -1.41 15.43
N VAL A 186 2.12 -1.35 14.51
CA VAL A 186 2.08 -0.46 13.35
C VAL A 186 2.10 -1.34 12.10
N SER A 187 0.96 -1.52 11.44
CA SER A 187 0.87 -2.40 10.28
C SER A 187 1.02 -1.65 8.96
N VAL A 188 1.62 -2.31 7.98
CA VAL A 188 1.77 -1.78 6.62
C VAL A 188 1.33 -2.82 5.58
N GLY A 189 0.49 -2.38 4.65
CA GLY A 189 -0.14 -3.23 3.64
C GLY A 189 -0.97 -4.38 4.20
N GLU A 190 -1.50 -5.23 3.32
CA GLU A 190 -2.40 -6.33 3.70
C GLU A 190 -1.72 -7.40 4.55
N ALA A 191 -0.48 -7.79 4.22
CA ALA A 191 0.24 -8.83 4.95
C ALA A 191 0.55 -8.40 6.38
N GLY A 192 1.09 -7.19 6.55
CA GLY A 192 1.37 -6.61 7.87
C GLY A 192 0.11 -6.45 8.70
N THR A 193 -0.97 -5.97 8.08
CA THR A 193 -2.24 -5.74 8.77
C THR A 193 -2.90 -7.05 9.19
N ARG A 194 -2.87 -8.09 8.34
CA ARG A 194 -3.40 -9.41 8.72
C ARG A 194 -2.62 -10.01 9.89
N LEU A 195 -1.30 -9.86 9.93
CA LEU A 195 -0.49 -10.27 11.07
C LEU A 195 -0.84 -9.46 12.34
N ALA A 196 -0.94 -8.14 12.24
CA ALA A 196 -1.27 -7.29 13.38
C ALA A 196 -2.65 -7.64 13.98
N LEU A 197 -3.66 -7.83 13.14
CA LEU A 197 -5.00 -8.23 13.59
C LEU A 197 -4.99 -9.62 14.24
N ALA A 198 -4.24 -10.58 13.70
CA ALA A 198 -4.07 -11.90 14.33
C ALA A 198 -3.38 -11.81 15.70
N THR A 199 -2.37 -10.94 15.83
CA THR A 199 -1.72 -10.65 17.12
C THR A 199 -2.70 -10.03 18.11
N ARG A 200 -3.51 -9.04 17.69
CA ARG A 200 -4.53 -8.43 18.56
C ARG A 200 -5.60 -9.42 19.01
N ALA A 201 -6.01 -10.36 18.15
CA ALA A 201 -6.95 -11.40 18.54
C ALA A 201 -6.40 -12.26 19.71
N THR A 202 -5.07 -12.40 19.80
CA THR A 202 -4.38 -13.11 20.89
C THR A 202 -4.07 -12.20 22.09
N ALA A 203 -3.81 -10.91 21.84
CA ALA A 203 -3.52 -9.89 22.85
C ALA A 203 -4.36 -8.61 22.61
N PRO A 204 -5.65 -8.59 23.02
CA PRO A 204 -6.59 -7.51 22.67
C PRO A 204 -6.21 -6.12 23.20
N GLY A 205 -5.37 -6.06 24.23
CA GLY A 205 -4.89 -4.82 24.85
C GLY A 205 -3.84 -4.06 24.02
N LEU A 206 -3.35 -4.61 22.91
CA LEU A 206 -2.41 -3.91 22.04
C LEU A 206 -3.13 -2.88 21.17
N GLY A 207 -2.65 -1.63 21.23
CA GLY A 207 -3.04 -0.58 20.30
C GLY A 207 -2.57 -0.92 18.89
N HIS A 208 -3.30 -0.46 17.87
CA HIS A 208 -2.97 -0.74 16.48
C HIS A 208 -3.25 0.44 15.57
N VAL A 209 -2.23 0.77 14.78
CA VAL A 209 -2.28 1.77 13.73
C VAL A 209 -1.94 1.12 12.40
N HIS A 210 -2.66 1.49 11.34
CA HIS A 210 -2.30 1.17 9.97
C HIS A 210 -1.67 2.37 9.26
N LEU A 211 -0.52 2.17 8.61
CA LEU A 211 0.11 3.14 7.72
C LEU A 211 -0.26 2.84 6.26
N VAL A 212 -0.91 3.81 5.62
CA VAL A 212 -1.31 3.71 4.21
C VAL A 212 -0.24 4.26 3.28
N TYR A 213 0.40 5.37 3.65
CA TYR A 213 1.35 6.07 2.79
C TYR A 213 2.79 5.81 3.21
N LEU A 214 3.63 5.52 2.22
CA LEU A 214 5.05 5.24 2.40
C LEU A 214 5.97 6.27 1.73
N ASP A 215 5.42 7.31 1.08
CA ASP A 215 6.26 8.42 0.62
C ASP A 215 6.82 9.23 1.80
N GLU A 216 7.99 9.82 1.61
CA GLU A 216 8.76 10.45 2.70
C GLU A 216 7.98 11.56 3.42
N VAL A 217 7.19 12.36 2.69
CA VAL A 217 6.42 13.47 3.26
C VAL A 217 5.31 12.95 4.18
N ARG A 218 4.53 11.98 3.70
CA ARG A 218 3.41 11.43 4.48
C ARG A 218 3.87 10.52 5.60
N LEU A 219 4.94 9.77 5.40
CA LEU A 219 5.54 8.95 6.43
C LEU A 219 6.14 9.82 7.55
N ALA A 220 6.69 11.00 7.21
CA ALA A 220 7.14 11.96 8.21
C ALA A 220 5.98 12.52 9.04
N ALA A 221 4.86 12.88 8.39
CA ALA A 221 3.67 13.31 9.10
C ALA A 221 3.09 12.21 10.00
N ALA A 222 3.01 10.97 9.50
CA ALA A 222 2.56 9.83 10.30
C ALA A 222 3.50 9.55 11.49
N ALA A 223 4.81 9.67 11.32
CA ALA A 223 5.77 9.53 12.41
C ALA A 223 5.57 10.60 13.50
N ALA A 224 5.26 11.83 13.12
CA ALA A 224 4.94 12.91 14.07
C ALA A 224 3.65 12.60 14.86
N GLU A 225 2.61 12.08 14.20
CA GLU A 225 1.39 11.63 14.88
C GLU A 225 1.67 10.45 15.83
N LEU A 226 2.47 9.47 15.38
CA LEU A 226 2.88 8.34 16.19
C LEU A 226 3.72 8.78 17.40
N ALA A 227 4.54 9.81 17.30
CA ALA A 227 5.33 10.32 18.42
C ALA A 227 4.47 10.89 19.56
N LEU A 228 3.20 11.24 19.31
CA LEU A 228 2.27 11.70 20.35
C LEU A 228 1.76 10.56 21.23
N TRP A 229 1.93 9.31 20.81
CA TRP A 229 1.40 8.15 21.52
C TRP A 229 2.54 7.52 22.32
N PRO A 230 2.42 7.45 23.65
CA PRO A 230 3.47 6.88 24.48
C PRO A 230 3.63 5.39 24.21
N GLY A 231 4.85 4.88 24.38
CA GLY A 231 5.14 3.45 24.32
C GLY A 231 5.83 2.99 23.03
N PRO A 232 6.40 1.77 23.08
CA PRO A 232 7.19 1.20 22.00
C PRO A 232 6.29 0.72 20.86
N SER A 233 6.86 0.65 19.66
CA SER A 233 6.16 0.23 18.44
C SER A 233 6.76 -1.04 17.85
N VAL A 234 5.91 -1.99 17.49
CA VAL A 234 6.27 -3.15 16.65
C VAL A 234 5.65 -2.96 15.27
N VAL A 235 6.48 -2.84 14.25
CA VAL A 235 6.04 -2.69 12.86
C VAL A 235 5.85 -4.07 12.23
N THR A 236 4.69 -4.33 11.63
CA THR A 236 4.44 -5.55 10.85
C THR A 236 4.31 -5.19 9.37
N ALA A 237 5.15 -5.76 8.52
CA ALA A 237 5.15 -5.47 7.09
C ALA A 237 5.77 -6.60 6.26
N ALA A 238 5.57 -6.58 4.95
CA ALA A 238 6.26 -7.49 4.04
C ALA A 238 7.77 -7.16 3.97
N ALA A 239 8.60 -8.16 3.63
CA ALA A 239 10.05 -8.06 3.63
C ALA A 239 10.60 -6.87 2.83
N TRP A 240 9.99 -6.57 1.69
CA TRP A 240 10.48 -5.55 0.79
C TRP A 240 10.32 -4.11 1.31
N MET A 241 9.50 -3.88 2.34
CA MET A 241 9.25 -2.54 2.90
C MET A 241 9.63 -2.38 4.37
N LEU A 242 9.81 -3.49 5.11
CA LEU A 242 9.95 -3.43 6.57
C LEU A 242 11.12 -2.54 7.02
N GLU A 243 12.34 -2.82 6.55
CA GLU A 243 13.55 -2.09 6.96
C GLU A 243 13.47 -0.59 6.65
N GLU A 244 12.83 -0.27 5.54
CA GLU A 244 12.64 1.10 5.08
C GLU A 244 11.68 1.88 5.98
N VAL A 245 10.55 1.27 6.36
CA VAL A 245 9.62 1.85 7.33
C VAL A 245 10.27 1.97 8.70
N LEU A 246 11.00 0.95 9.16
CA LEU A 246 11.71 0.98 10.44
C LEU A 246 12.72 2.13 10.48
N ARG A 247 13.53 2.28 9.43
CA ARG A 247 14.51 3.37 9.35
C ARG A 247 13.83 4.74 9.38
N ALA A 248 12.74 4.90 8.63
CA ALA A 248 12.00 6.14 8.59
C ALA A 248 11.38 6.53 9.93
N LEU A 249 10.78 5.57 10.64
CA LEU A 249 10.18 5.79 11.95
C LEU A 249 11.26 6.06 13.01
N ARG A 250 12.30 5.22 13.11
CA ARG A 250 13.40 5.40 14.06
C ARG A 250 14.10 6.76 13.93
N ALA A 251 14.30 7.24 12.71
CA ALA A 251 14.90 8.55 12.46
C ALA A 251 14.03 9.72 12.91
N ARG A 252 12.71 9.53 13.04
CA ARG A 252 11.72 10.58 13.25
C ARG A 252 10.99 10.53 14.58
N THR A 253 11.10 9.42 15.31
CA THR A 253 10.58 9.25 16.65
C THR A 253 11.74 8.96 17.63
N PRO A 254 12.69 9.90 17.81
CA PRO A 254 13.81 9.70 18.73
C PRO A 254 13.27 9.45 20.15
N GLY A 255 13.85 8.47 20.84
CA GLY A 255 13.38 8.04 22.17
C GLY A 255 12.21 7.05 22.16
N HIS A 256 11.58 6.80 21.01
CA HIS A 256 10.60 5.72 20.88
C HIS A 256 11.30 4.45 20.41
N ALA A 257 11.16 3.37 21.18
CA ALA A 257 11.69 2.08 20.77
C ALA A 257 10.82 1.52 19.62
N VAL A 258 11.44 1.25 18.47
CA VAL A 258 10.76 0.72 17.27
C VAL A 258 11.46 -0.57 16.83
N SER A 259 10.74 -1.68 16.86
CA SER A 259 11.15 -2.98 16.31
C SER A 259 10.25 -3.37 15.14
N GLY A 260 10.64 -4.39 14.38
CA GLY A 260 9.85 -4.87 13.26
C GLY A 260 9.82 -6.38 13.22
N VAL A 261 8.70 -6.91 12.72
CA VAL A 261 8.48 -8.33 12.48
C VAL A 261 7.99 -8.50 11.05
N LEU A 262 8.59 -9.46 10.35
CA LEU A 262 8.26 -9.77 8.98
C LEU A 262 6.90 -10.48 8.92
N ALA A 263 5.98 -9.95 8.14
CA ALA A 263 4.78 -10.67 7.78
C ALA A 263 5.11 -11.70 6.70
N ALA A 264 5.38 -12.94 7.11
CA ALA A 264 5.62 -14.03 6.18
C ALA A 264 4.36 -14.38 5.38
N SER A 265 4.56 -14.99 4.21
CA SER A 265 3.47 -15.43 3.33
C SER A 265 2.57 -16.48 3.98
N HIS A 266 3.11 -17.25 4.93
CA HIS A 266 2.47 -18.31 5.70
C HIS A 266 2.14 -17.83 7.11
N GLN A 267 1.09 -17.02 7.22
CA GLN A 267 0.64 -16.42 8.47
C GLN A 267 0.13 -17.47 9.46
N GLY A 268 1.07 -18.00 10.26
CA GLY A 268 0.83 -19.01 11.27
C GLY A 268 0.97 -18.47 12.70
N GLN A 269 0.71 -19.33 13.68
CA GLN A 269 0.90 -19.01 15.11
C GLN A 269 2.35 -18.60 15.43
N ALA A 270 3.34 -19.05 14.65
CA ALA A 270 4.75 -18.68 14.83
C ALA A 270 4.99 -17.19 14.63
N ASP A 271 4.44 -16.59 13.57
CA ASP A 271 4.59 -15.15 13.30
C ASP A 271 3.94 -14.32 14.40
N VAL A 272 2.76 -14.75 14.88
CA VAL A 272 2.08 -14.09 16.01
C VAL A 272 2.92 -14.16 17.28
N ALA A 273 3.53 -15.32 17.57
CA ALA A 273 4.42 -15.49 18.71
C ALA A 273 5.66 -14.59 18.60
N GLU A 274 6.21 -14.40 17.40
CA GLU A 274 7.33 -13.48 17.16
C GLU A 274 6.94 -12.02 17.46
N VAL A 275 5.76 -11.57 17.01
CA VAL A 275 5.25 -10.23 17.34
C VAL A 275 5.08 -10.07 18.85
N LEU A 276 4.49 -11.05 19.53
CA LEU A 276 4.30 -11.00 20.98
C LEU A 276 5.64 -11.02 21.75
N ALA A 277 6.62 -11.78 21.27
CA ALA A 277 7.97 -11.77 21.84
C ALA A 277 8.64 -10.40 21.66
N ALA A 278 8.49 -9.77 20.48
CA ALA A 278 9.00 -8.42 20.22
C ALA A 278 8.33 -7.37 21.13
N VAL A 279 7.03 -7.50 21.39
CA VAL A 279 6.30 -6.67 22.36
C VAL A 279 6.85 -6.87 23.78
N ALA A 280 7.00 -8.13 24.21
CA ALA A 280 7.46 -8.47 25.57
C ALA A 280 8.88 -8.00 25.85
N ALA A 281 9.76 -8.00 24.82
CA ALA A 281 11.13 -7.52 24.93
C ALA A 281 11.22 -6.06 25.40
N PHE A 282 10.21 -5.22 25.13
CA PHE A 282 10.18 -3.86 25.64
C PHE A 282 9.87 -3.79 27.14
N GLY A 283 8.98 -4.66 27.64
CA GLY A 283 8.60 -4.70 29.06
C GLY A 283 9.72 -5.20 29.99
N GLY A 284 10.59 -6.09 29.51
CA GLY A 284 11.71 -6.64 30.29
C GLY A 284 12.86 -5.67 30.57
N SER A 285 12.90 -4.52 29.87
CA SER A 285 13.98 -3.54 30.00
C SER A 285 13.80 -2.53 31.15
N SER A 286 12.59 -2.44 31.73
CA SER A 286 12.26 -1.48 32.80
C SER A 286 12.48 -2.02 34.23
N GLY A 287 13.04 -3.23 34.38
CA GLY A 287 13.28 -3.89 35.68
C GLY A 287 14.75 -3.95 36.13
N ARG A 288 15.66 -3.24 35.45
CA ARG A 288 17.07 -3.11 35.85
C ARG A 288 17.44 -1.62 35.97
N ALA A 289 16.96 -0.99 37.04
CA ALA A 289 17.47 0.28 37.54
C ALA A 289 17.45 0.22 39.06
#